data_AF-A0A9Q9WYC7-F1
#
_entry.id   AF-A0A9Q9WYC7-F1
#
_cell.length_a   1.000
_cell.length_b   1.000
_cell.length_c   1.000
_cell.angle_alpha   90.00
_cell.angle_beta   90.00
_cell.angle_gamma   90.00
#
_symmetry.space_group_name_H-M   'P 1'
#
loop_
_entity.id
_entity.type
_entity.pdbx_description
1 polymer ?
#
loop_
_entity_poly.entity_id
_entity_poly.type
_entity_poly.pdbx_seq_one_letter_code
_entity_poly.pdbx_strand_id
1 'polypeptide(L)'
;MDIDHSCDFSESAVEHEDIPPDPALQEICGSEVNTELSKDMTEVSTMTSFEKVSQGINHVEGGWAKMINADDTEVTARYKKKYLKDEHCQHTIMETASVMEHCNQCKEAEDCFPDLKDEKVVQEMEYEPASRIISMLRDPNKVKRTATSLSWHPLDYHKLAVAYSCLEFQRAPKNMSFDSYIWNIEICNKPEMTLKPISPLVCLEYNHKDTHILIGGSYNGQIGYWDTRSGSQPVQMSATEHSHKDPVYKVIWLQTKIGTETFSASTDGQVLFWDIRNMNEPTKRLVLDPSKKGNRENAFGAVSMEFENSMAKFLVGTEQGLVVSCNRKLETTDDPIVCMYSGHHGPIYALQRNPFFPKNFLTVADWTARIWSEDIKESSIISSKYHMTYLLDGCWSPVRPSVFFTVKMDGTLDVWDILFKEKDPILFSQVCDEALYSIRVRDKDSMVCCGSQLGTVRLLKMSPDLCTLQKNEKALVSEMFERETKREKILEGQYRERHQMKHSTSVEDEGGKDDMEELLACTESEFFETVEAEKKKIEDKEKERRKVVCVKASK
;
A
#
# COMPACT_ATOMS: atom_id res chain seq x y z
N MET A 1 -11.78 -28.20 32.00
CA MET A 1 -12.26 -28.65 33.32
C MET A 1 -13.36 -29.64 33.02
N ASP A 2 -13.03 -30.91 33.12
CA ASP A 2 -13.95 -32.03 32.98
C ASP A 2 -15.00 -32.00 34.07
N ILE A 3 -16.27 -32.22 33.70
CA ILE A 3 -17.31 -32.64 34.64
C ILE A 3 -18.19 -33.67 33.93
N ASP A 4 -17.79 -34.94 34.07
CA ASP A 4 -18.69 -36.08 33.97
C ASP A 4 -19.69 -36.03 35.13
N HIS A 5 -20.98 -36.22 34.85
CA HIS A 5 -21.99 -36.46 35.87
C HIS A 5 -22.68 -37.81 35.62
N SER A 6 -22.44 -38.72 36.56
CA SER A 6 -23.06 -40.04 36.70
C SER A 6 -24.56 -39.91 36.95
N CYS A 7 -25.36 -40.73 36.25
CA CYS A 7 -26.78 -40.89 36.50
C CYS A 7 -27.00 -41.98 37.56
N ASP A 8 -27.50 -41.60 38.74
CA ASP A 8 -28.07 -42.53 39.72
C ASP A 8 -29.57 -42.71 39.43
N PHE A 9 -30.02 -43.94 39.21
CA PHE A 9 -31.43 -44.30 39.17
C PHE A 9 -31.84 -44.82 40.55
N SER A 10 -32.69 -44.07 41.25
CA SER A 10 -33.34 -44.56 42.47
C SER A 10 -34.66 -45.23 42.12
N GLU A 11 -34.71 -46.56 42.26
CA GLU A 11 -35.93 -47.36 42.32
C GLU A 11 -36.79 -46.93 43.51
N SER A 12 -37.96 -46.33 43.27
CA SER A 12 -39.06 -46.40 44.23
C SER A 12 -40.41 -46.06 43.60
N ALA A 13 -41.41 -46.84 44.03
CA ALA A 13 -42.86 -46.69 43.86
C ALA A 13 -43.45 -47.06 42.48
N VAL A 14 -43.54 -48.37 42.21
CA VAL A 14 -44.65 -48.92 41.42
C VAL A 14 -45.81 -49.17 42.39
N GLU A 15 -46.85 -48.35 42.33
CA GLU A 15 -48.12 -48.63 43.01
C GLU A 15 -48.84 -49.76 42.26
N HIS A 16 -49.03 -50.89 42.93
CA HIS A 16 -49.86 -51.98 42.47
C HIS A 16 -51.33 -51.65 42.79
N GLU A 17 -52.13 -51.31 41.77
CA GLU A 17 -53.59 -51.33 41.89
C GLU A 17 -54.10 -52.75 41.66
N ASP A 18 -54.64 -53.36 42.71
CA ASP A 18 -55.33 -54.66 42.69
C ASP A 18 -56.71 -54.53 42.02
N ILE A 19 -56.86 -55.12 40.84
CA ILE A 19 -58.15 -55.20 40.14
C ILE A 19 -58.92 -56.42 40.69
N PRO A 20 -60.15 -56.26 41.20
CA PRO A 20 -60.94 -57.39 41.69
C PRO A 20 -61.43 -58.28 40.53
N PRO A 21 -61.49 -59.62 40.71
CA PRO A 21 -61.83 -60.57 39.66
C PRO A 21 -63.31 -60.49 39.22
N ASP A 22 -63.51 -60.71 37.92
CA ASP A 22 -64.79 -60.63 37.20
C ASP A 22 -65.82 -61.67 37.72
N PRO A 23 -67.04 -61.24 38.12
CA PRO A 23 -68.10 -62.11 38.61
C PRO A 23 -68.69 -63.10 37.58
N ALA A 24 -68.29 -63.05 36.31
CA ALA A 24 -68.77 -63.95 35.26
C ALA A 24 -68.13 -65.37 35.24
N LEU A 25 -67.16 -65.66 36.10
CA LEU A 25 -66.47 -66.97 36.18
C LEU A 25 -66.78 -67.76 37.47
N GLN A 26 -67.86 -67.42 38.18
CA GLN A 26 -68.35 -68.21 39.30
C GLN A 26 -69.18 -69.41 38.82
N GLU A 27 -68.52 -70.57 38.64
CA GLU A 27 -69.22 -71.84 38.55
C GLU A 27 -68.62 -72.94 39.44
N ILE A 28 -69.51 -73.42 40.31
CA ILE A 28 -69.73 -74.79 40.80
C ILE A 28 -68.99 -75.25 42.06
N CYS A 29 -69.83 -75.34 43.10
CA CYS A 29 -69.69 -76.00 44.39
C CYS A 29 -69.09 -77.42 44.34
N GLY A 30 -68.38 -77.73 45.42
CA GLY A 30 -68.68 -78.92 46.21
C GLY A 30 -67.48 -79.79 46.52
N SER A 31 -66.99 -79.69 47.76
CA SER A 31 -66.83 -80.80 48.71
C SER A 31 -65.64 -80.55 49.65
N GLU A 32 -65.95 -80.49 50.93
CA GLU A 32 -65.02 -80.55 52.06
C GLU A 32 -64.26 -81.88 52.04
N VAL A 33 -62.92 -81.88 52.10
CA VAL A 33 -62.13 -82.79 52.97
C VAL A 33 -60.73 -82.19 53.18
N ASN A 34 -60.29 -82.24 54.43
CA ASN A 34 -58.92 -82.01 54.89
C ASN A 34 -57.86 -82.90 54.20
N THR A 35 -56.60 -82.58 54.51
CA THR A 35 -55.40 -83.46 54.66
C THR A 35 -54.31 -83.38 53.57
N GLU A 36 -53.21 -82.76 54.00
CA GLU A 36 -51.77 -83.03 53.80
C GLU A 36 -51.21 -83.70 52.53
N LEU A 37 -50.22 -83.00 51.97
CA LEU A 37 -48.86 -83.45 51.59
C LEU A 37 -48.69 -84.73 50.73
N SER A 38 -48.36 -84.54 49.46
CA SER A 38 -47.17 -85.09 48.73
C SER A 38 -47.41 -85.00 47.21
N LYS A 39 -46.58 -84.25 46.48
CA LYS A 39 -45.41 -84.74 45.72
C LYS A 39 -45.74 -85.90 44.78
N ASP A 40 -46.23 -85.60 43.58
CA ASP A 40 -45.39 -85.32 42.41
C ASP A 40 -46.28 -85.35 41.15
N MET A 41 -46.30 -84.27 40.38
CA MET A 41 -46.84 -84.26 39.02
C MET A 41 -45.84 -83.57 38.11
N THR A 42 -45.45 -84.29 37.06
CA THR A 42 -44.49 -83.86 36.04
C THR A 42 -45.20 -82.92 35.08
N GLU A 43 -44.82 -81.65 35.06
CA GLU A 43 -45.42 -80.66 34.17
C GLU A 43 -44.56 -80.46 32.91
N VAL A 44 -45.19 -80.64 31.76
CA VAL A 44 -44.64 -80.37 30.43
C VAL A 44 -44.73 -78.87 30.18
N SER A 45 -43.59 -78.18 30.16
CA SER A 45 -43.55 -76.76 29.87
C SER A 45 -43.66 -76.50 28.36
N THR A 46 -44.82 -76.03 27.89
CA THR A 46 -44.95 -75.39 26.57
C THR A 46 -44.47 -73.94 26.64
N MET A 47 -43.48 -73.59 25.81
CA MET A 47 -42.89 -72.25 25.77
C MET A 47 -43.75 -71.33 24.89
N THR A 48 -44.50 -70.41 25.51
CA THR A 48 -45.17 -69.30 24.80
C THR A 48 -44.31 -68.04 24.89
N SER A 49 -43.79 -67.58 23.75
CA SER A 49 -43.09 -66.29 23.65
C SER A 49 -44.07 -65.17 23.39
N PHE A 50 -44.07 -64.15 24.26
CA PHE A 50 -44.79 -62.89 24.04
C PHE A 50 -43.77 -61.77 23.76
N GLU A 51 -43.91 -61.09 22.62
CA GLU A 51 -43.21 -59.81 22.40
C GLU A 51 -44.08 -58.68 22.98
N LYS A 52 -43.53 -57.95 23.97
CA LYS A 52 -44.11 -56.69 24.43
C LYS A 52 -43.40 -55.56 23.71
N VAL A 53 -44.16 -54.75 22.96
CA VAL A 53 -43.64 -53.50 22.37
C VAL A 53 -44.07 -52.34 23.26
N SER A 54 -43.10 -51.65 23.85
CA SER A 54 -43.34 -50.41 24.57
C SER A 54 -43.41 -49.25 23.57
N GLN A 55 -44.56 -48.57 23.50
CA GLN A 55 -44.70 -47.34 22.74
C GLN A 55 -44.90 -46.18 23.71
N GLY A 56 -44.00 -45.19 23.66
CA GLY A 56 -44.15 -43.90 24.32
C GLY A 56 -44.27 -42.79 23.27
N ILE A 57 -45.09 -41.78 23.55
CA ILE A 57 -45.20 -40.56 22.74
C ILE A 57 -44.38 -39.48 23.45
N ASN A 58 -43.33 -38.97 22.79
CA ASN A 58 -42.62 -37.79 23.26
C ASN A 58 -43.32 -36.53 22.74
N HIS A 59 -43.99 -35.80 23.64
CA HIS A 59 -44.42 -34.43 23.34
C HIS A 59 -43.21 -33.50 23.47
N VAL A 60 -42.78 -32.87 22.36
CA VAL A 60 -41.60 -31.99 22.30
C VAL A 60 -42.00 -30.51 22.45
N GLU A 61 -43.08 -30.25 23.17
CA GLU A 61 -43.66 -28.91 23.26
C GLU A 61 -43.18 -28.22 24.56
N GLY A 62 -42.09 -27.45 24.44
CA GLY A 62 -41.76 -26.39 25.40
C GLY A 62 -40.42 -26.55 26.14
N GLY A 63 -39.49 -25.64 25.86
CA GLY A 63 -38.20 -25.50 26.56
C GLY A 63 -38.26 -24.75 27.88
N TRP A 64 -39.38 -24.84 28.60
CA TRP A 64 -39.53 -24.19 29.91
C TRP A 64 -38.76 -24.97 30.98
N ALA A 65 -38.25 -24.27 32.00
CA ALA A 65 -37.60 -24.94 33.13
C ALA A 65 -38.58 -25.90 33.82
N LYS A 66 -38.08 -27.05 34.32
CA LYS A 66 -38.88 -28.19 34.85
C LYS A 66 -40.00 -27.85 35.85
N MET A 67 -39.98 -26.67 36.46
CA MET A 67 -40.94 -26.23 37.49
C MET A 67 -41.96 -25.19 36.97
N ILE A 68 -41.97 -24.90 35.68
CA ILE A 68 -42.80 -23.86 35.06
C ILE A 68 -43.75 -24.53 34.10
N ASN A 69 -45.04 -24.47 34.41
CA ASN A 69 -46.07 -24.94 33.51
C ASN A 69 -46.21 -23.96 32.34
N ALA A 70 -46.08 -24.46 31.11
CA ALA A 70 -46.19 -23.68 29.88
C ALA A 70 -47.62 -23.15 29.64
N ASP A 71 -48.64 -23.87 30.12
CA ASP A 71 -50.05 -23.52 29.95
C ASP A 71 -50.50 -22.39 30.87
N ASP A 72 -49.74 -22.14 31.95
CA ASP A 72 -50.02 -21.07 32.88
C ASP A 72 -49.43 -19.75 32.37
N THR A 73 -50.31 -18.96 31.73
CA THR A 73 -49.96 -17.65 31.17
C THR A 73 -49.50 -16.65 32.23
N GLU A 74 -49.95 -16.75 33.49
CA GLU A 74 -49.52 -15.84 34.55
C GLU A 74 -48.11 -16.20 35.04
N VAL A 75 -47.85 -17.48 35.25
CA VAL A 75 -46.56 -17.96 35.75
C VAL A 75 -45.46 -17.75 34.70
N THR A 76 -45.76 -18.03 33.43
CA THR A 76 -44.82 -17.75 32.32
C THR A 76 -44.57 -16.25 32.14
N ALA A 77 -45.59 -15.39 32.29
CA ALA A 77 -45.40 -13.94 32.23
C ALA A 77 -44.56 -13.40 33.41
N ARG A 78 -44.78 -13.91 34.63
CA ARG A 78 -43.97 -13.55 35.81
C ARG A 78 -42.52 -13.99 35.63
N TYR A 79 -42.28 -15.18 35.10
CA TYR A 79 -40.93 -15.67 34.83
C TYR A 79 -40.20 -14.82 33.79
N LYS A 80 -40.84 -14.51 32.66
CA LYS A 80 -40.29 -13.58 31.64
C LYS A 80 -39.97 -12.22 32.24
N LYS A 81 -40.88 -11.66 33.04
CA LYS A 81 -40.69 -10.34 33.67
C LYS A 81 -39.58 -10.32 34.72
N LYS A 82 -39.35 -11.44 35.42
CA LYS A 82 -38.22 -11.59 36.34
C LYS A 82 -36.90 -11.60 35.57
N TYR A 83 -36.82 -12.34 34.47
CA TYR A 83 -35.61 -12.45 33.66
C TYR A 83 -35.27 -11.16 32.92
N LEU A 84 -36.26 -10.47 32.34
CA LEU A 84 -36.07 -9.18 31.65
C LEU A 84 -35.68 -8.02 32.60
N LYS A 85 -35.89 -8.18 33.91
CA LYS A 85 -35.47 -7.22 34.93
C LYS A 85 -34.04 -7.47 35.43
N ASP A 86 -33.42 -8.57 35.04
CA ASP A 86 -32.04 -8.88 35.40
C ASP A 86 -31.09 -7.93 34.67
N GLU A 87 -30.23 -7.24 35.42
CA GLU A 87 -29.26 -6.25 34.90
C GLU A 87 -28.32 -6.89 33.86
N HIS A 88 -27.93 -8.15 34.09
CA HIS A 88 -27.06 -8.87 33.17
C HIS A 88 -27.75 -9.17 31.83
N CYS A 89 -29.04 -9.50 31.87
CA CYS A 89 -29.85 -9.71 30.66
C CYS A 89 -30.04 -8.40 29.89
N GLN A 90 -30.26 -7.29 30.58
CA GLN A 90 -30.39 -5.97 29.94
C GLN A 90 -29.09 -5.53 29.26
N HIS A 91 -27.94 -5.71 29.91
CA HIS A 91 -26.64 -5.38 29.34
C HIS A 91 -26.36 -6.19 28.07
N THR A 92 -26.55 -7.51 28.13
CA THR A 92 -26.33 -8.42 26.99
C THR A 92 -27.29 -8.16 25.83
N ILE A 93 -28.55 -7.79 26.11
CA ILE A 93 -29.51 -7.37 25.08
C ILE A 93 -29.03 -6.07 24.41
N MET A 94 -28.56 -5.08 25.17
CA MET A 94 -28.06 -3.82 24.59
C MET A 94 -26.80 -4.03 23.75
N GLU A 95 -25.87 -4.87 24.21
CA GLU A 95 -24.68 -5.24 23.43
C GLU A 95 -25.05 -5.97 22.13
N THR A 96 -25.91 -6.99 22.20
CA THR A 96 -26.31 -7.75 21.01
C THR A 96 -27.20 -6.94 20.06
N ALA A 97 -28.03 -6.04 20.58
CA ALA A 97 -28.79 -5.09 19.78
C ALA A 97 -27.86 -4.15 19.00
N SER A 98 -26.77 -3.67 19.61
CA SER A 98 -25.80 -2.84 18.89
C SER A 98 -25.12 -3.58 17.74
N VAL A 99 -24.83 -4.88 17.92
CA VAL A 99 -24.29 -5.74 16.84
C VAL A 99 -25.34 -6.00 15.76
N MET A 100 -26.61 -6.23 16.15
CA MET A 100 -27.71 -6.43 15.21
C MET A 100 -27.99 -5.17 14.39
N GLU A 101 -27.97 -3.98 15.00
CA GLU A 101 -28.10 -2.70 14.30
C GLU A 101 -26.97 -2.50 13.29
N HIS A 102 -25.72 -2.84 13.65
CA HIS A 102 -24.59 -2.85 12.72
C HIS A 102 -24.85 -3.81 11.55
N CYS A 103 -25.26 -5.05 11.81
CA CYS A 103 -25.57 -6.02 10.76
C CYS A 103 -26.73 -5.59 9.86
N ASN A 104 -27.75 -4.91 10.40
CA ASN A 104 -28.86 -4.39 9.60
C ASN A 104 -28.41 -3.22 8.71
N GLN A 105 -27.58 -2.31 9.22
CA GLN A 105 -27.00 -1.24 8.41
C GLN A 105 -26.10 -1.81 7.29
N CYS A 106 -25.33 -2.88 7.57
CA CYS A 106 -24.59 -3.61 6.55
C CYS A 106 -25.52 -4.25 5.51
N LYS A 107 -26.62 -4.87 5.92
CA LYS A 107 -27.61 -5.47 5.00
C LYS A 107 -28.33 -4.42 4.15
N GLU A 108 -28.69 -3.26 4.70
CA GLU A 108 -29.27 -2.16 3.91
C GLU A 108 -28.27 -1.61 2.88
N ALA A 109 -26.96 -1.67 3.18
CA ALA A 109 -25.91 -1.35 2.21
C ALA A 109 -25.76 -2.45 1.12
N GLU A 110 -26.06 -3.72 1.45
CA GLU A 110 -26.07 -4.83 0.49
C GLU A 110 -27.34 -4.88 -0.38
N ASP A 111 -28.52 -4.53 0.15
CA ASP A 111 -29.81 -4.57 -0.56
C ASP A 111 -29.95 -3.48 -1.66
N CYS A 112 -28.98 -2.57 -1.76
CA CYS A 112 -28.77 -1.76 -2.96
C CYS A 112 -28.29 -2.57 -4.18
N PHE A 113 -28.00 -3.88 -4.04
CA PHE A 113 -27.45 -4.74 -5.09
C PHE A 113 -28.14 -6.12 -5.19
N PRO A 114 -29.29 -6.21 -5.88
CA PRO A 114 -30.00 -7.48 -6.06
C PRO A 114 -29.32 -8.47 -7.03
N ASP A 115 -28.31 -8.07 -7.80
CA ASP A 115 -27.80 -8.86 -8.94
C ASP A 115 -26.71 -9.89 -8.62
N LEU A 116 -26.43 -10.20 -7.35
CA LEU A 116 -25.27 -11.05 -6.96
C LEU A 116 -25.62 -12.40 -6.32
N LYS A 117 -26.85 -12.90 -6.46
CA LYS A 117 -27.24 -14.21 -5.91
C LYS A 117 -27.47 -15.34 -6.92
N ASP A 118 -27.30 -15.10 -8.21
CA ASP A 118 -27.39 -16.17 -9.21
C ASP A 118 -25.99 -16.63 -9.67
N GLU A 119 -25.37 -17.47 -8.84
CA GLU A 119 -24.32 -18.38 -9.31
C GLU A 119 -24.96 -19.46 -10.20
N LYS A 120 -24.80 -19.34 -11.53
CA LYS A 120 -24.42 -20.42 -12.46
C LYS A 120 -24.61 -20.00 -13.93
N VAL A 121 -23.65 -19.25 -14.49
CA VAL A 121 -23.17 -19.43 -15.88
C VAL A 121 -21.73 -18.90 -15.93
N VAL A 122 -20.72 -19.79 -15.97
CA VAL A 122 -19.38 -19.39 -16.44
C VAL A 122 -19.44 -19.33 -17.96
N GLN A 123 -19.95 -18.22 -18.48
CA GLN A 123 -19.55 -17.75 -19.80
C GLN A 123 -18.21 -17.05 -19.57
N GLU A 124 -17.20 -17.39 -20.38
CA GLU A 124 -16.01 -16.55 -20.56
C GLU A 124 -16.50 -15.22 -21.17
N MET A 125 -17.09 -14.36 -20.35
CA MET A 125 -17.30 -12.96 -20.68
C MET A 125 -15.92 -12.31 -20.61
N GLU A 126 -15.49 -11.70 -21.71
CA GLU A 126 -14.40 -10.73 -21.69
C GLU A 126 -14.83 -9.58 -20.79
N TYR A 127 -14.46 -9.64 -19.50
CA TYR A 127 -14.72 -8.54 -18.58
C TYR A 127 -13.76 -7.41 -18.95
N GLU A 128 -14.32 -6.27 -19.37
CA GLU A 128 -13.52 -5.06 -19.49
C GLU A 128 -12.98 -4.68 -18.10
N PRO A 129 -11.70 -4.29 -18.00
CA PRO A 129 -11.10 -3.90 -16.74
C PRO A 129 -11.88 -2.72 -16.18
N ALA A 130 -12.43 -2.87 -14.98
CA ALA A 130 -13.30 -1.88 -14.36
C ALA A 130 -12.83 -1.54 -12.96
N SER A 131 -13.13 -0.31 -12.54
CA SER A 131 -12.95 0.13 -11.16
C SER A 131 -14.25 0.74 -10.68
N ARG A 132 -14.59 0.49 -9.41
CA ARG A 132 -15.83 0.98 -8.82
C ARG A 132 -15.58 1.60 -7.46
N ILE A 133 -16.09 2.81 -7.25
CA ILE A 133 -16.05 3.47 -5.95
C ILE A 133 -17.06 2.77 -5.02
N ILE A 134 -16.57 2.25 -3.89
CA ILE A 134 -17.38 1.56 -2.88
C ILE A 134 -17.85 2.55 -1.82
N SER A 135 -16.91 3.31 -1.27
CA SER A 135 -17.16 4.18 -0.13
C SER A 135 -16.24 5.39 -0.12
N MET A 136 -16.58 6.35 0.73
CA MET A 136 -15.94 7.66 0.78
C MET A 136 -15.78 8.09 2.23
N LEU A 137 -14.55 8.39 2.62
CA LEU A 137 -14.21 8.97 3.92
C LEU A 137 -14.03 10.48 3.72
N ARG A 138 -14.74 11.29 4.51
CA ARG A 138 -14.72 12.75 4.39
C ARG A 138 -14.14 13.36 5.65
N ASP A 139 -13.14 14.23 5.51
CA ASP A 139 -12.65 15.02 6.64
C ASP A 139 -13.84 15.73 7.33
N PRO A 140 -14.08 15.48 8.63
CA PRO A 140 -15.19 16.09 9.37
C PRO A 140 -15.03 17.61 9.54
N ASN A 141 -13.84 18.16 9.30
CA ASN A 141 -13.58 19.59 9.42
C ASN A 141 -14.25 20.39 8.29
N LYS A 142 -14.77 21.57 8.64
CA LYS A 142 -15.38 22.51 7.67
C LYS A 142 -14.33 23.07 6.70
N VAL A 143 -13.14 23.37 7.23
CA VAL A 143 -12.00 23.82 6.44
C VAL A 143 -11.41 22.61 5.72
N LYS A 144 -11.38 22.67 4.39
CA LYS A 144 -10.84 21.60 3.56
C LYS A 144 -9.32 21.56 3.63
N ARG A 145 -8.76 20.35 3.65
CA ARG A 145 -7.33 20.04 3.78
C ARG A 145 -7.04 18.83 2.90
N THR A 146 -5.84 18.74 2.35
CA THR A 146 -5.46 17.62 1.47
C THR A 146 -5.23 16.35 2.29
N ALA A 147 -5.71 15.20 1.78
CA ALA A 147 -5.32 13.90 2.30
C ALA A 147 -3.93 13.52 1.74
N THR A 148 -2.87 13.86 2.48
CA THR A 148 -1.49 13.80 1.97
C THR A 148 -0.85 12.43 2.09
N SER A 149 -1.24 11.62 3.07
CA SER A 149 -0.71 10.26 3.24
C SER A 149 -1.77 9.31 3.73
N LEU A 150 -1.71 8.09 3.21
CA LEU A 150 -2.60 6.98 3.54
C LEU A 150 -1.73 5.83 4.02
N SER A 151 -2.17 5.14 5.07
CA SER A 151 -1.48 3.97 5.60
C SER A 151 -2.49 2.94 6.08
N TRP A 152 -2.50 1.78 5.43
CA TRP A 152 -3.34 0.65 5.81
C TRP A 152 -2.85 0.03 7.12
N HIS A 153 -3.78 -0.38 7.97
CA HIS A 153 -3.42 -1.15 9.14
C HIS A 153 -2.95 -2.57 8.70
N PRO A 154 -1.80 -3.08 9.18
CA PRO A 154 -1.17 -4.30 8.63
C PRO A 154 -1.97 -5.59 8.83
N LEU A 155 -2.70 -5.70 9.95
CA LEU A 155 -3.47 -6.91 10.31
C LEU A 155 -4.99 -6.73 10.14
N ASP A 156 -5.54 -5.67 10.75
CA ASP A 156 -6.94 -5.29 10.61
C ASP A 156 -7.21 -4.53 9.30
N TYR A 157 -7.85 -5.20 8.34
CA TYR A 157 -8.13 -4.65 7.02
C TYR A 157 -9.25 -3.61 6.97
N HIS A 158 -9.91 -3.33 8.09
CA HIS A 158 -10.97 -2.33 8.20
C HIS A 158 -10.42 -0.97 8.62
N LYS A 159 -9.16 -0.87 9.06
CA LYS A 159 -8.59 0.39 9.55
C LYS A 159 -7.67 1.06 8.54
N LEU A 160 -7.91 2.34 8.31
CA LEU A 160 -7.09 3.21 7.46
C LEU A 160 -6.68 4.46 8.22
N ALA A 161 -5.39 4.68 8.36
CA ALA A 161 -4.86 5.93 8.89
C ALA A 161 -4.67 6.93 7.75
N VAL A 162 -5.16 8.17 7.96
CA VAL A 162 -5.10 9.25 6.98
C VAL A 162 -4.51 10.49 7.62
N ALA A 163 -3.42 10.99 7.03
CA ALA A 163 -2.82 12.28 7.36
C ALA A 163 -3.47 13.40 6.53
N TYR A 164 -3.83 14.48 7.20
CA TYR A 164 -4.43 15.66 6.57
C TYR A 164 -3.57 16.90 6.79
N SER A 165 -3.18 17.56 5.71
CA SER A 165 -2.39 18.79 5.78
C SER A 165 -2.61 19.70 4.56
N CYS A 166 -2.16 20.95 4.67
CA CYS A 166 -2.09 21.88 3.56
C CYS A 166 -0.63 22.24 3.34
N LEU A 167 -0.07 21.74 2.24
CA LEU A 167 1.32 21.99 1.85
C LEU A 167 1.46 23.25 0.98
N GLU A 168 0.35 23.90 0.63
CA GLU A 168 0.37 25.12 -0.16
C GLU A 168 0.85 26.31 0.70
N PHE A 169 2.05 26.81 0.39
CA PHE A 169 2.69 27.90 1.12
C PHE A 169 1.76 29.13 1.26
N GLN A 170 1.62 29.63 2.49
CA GLN A 170 0.77 30.78 2.89
C GLN A 170 -0.75 30.62 2.65
N ARG A 171 -1.23 29.51 2.09
CA ARG A 171 -2.66 29.27 1.86
C ARG A 171 -3.35 28.55 3.01
N ALA A 172 -2.61 28.09 4.02
CA ALA A 172 -3.19 27.51 5.23
C ALA A 172 -4.00 28.57 6.00
N PRO A 173 -5.33 28.41 6.12
CA PRO A 173 -6.16 29.33 6.89
C PRO A 173 -5.90 29.15 8.39
N LYS A 174 -6.01 30.25 9.15
CA LYS A 174 -5.70 30.27 10.59
C LYS A 174 -6.53 29.32 11.45
N ASN A 175 -7.72 28.92 10.96
CA ASN A 175 -8.65 28.03 11.67
C ASN A 175 -8.55 26.56 11.20
N MET A 176 -7.49 26.20 10.47
CA MET A 176 -7.27 24.83 10.01
C MET A 176 -6.92 23.92 11.19
N SER A 177 -7.64 22.81 11.33
CA SER A 177 -7.29 21.79 12.33
C SER A 177 -5.96 21.11 11.96
N PHE A 178 -5.23 20.62 12.96
CA PHE A 178 -4.04 19.79 12.77
C PHE A 178 -4.36 18.29 12.90
N ASP A 179 -5.58 17.97 13.30
CA ASP A 179 -6.00 16.61 13.59
C ASP A 179 -5.93 15.72 12.34
N SER A 180 -5.42 14.51 12.53
CA SER A 180 -5.46 13.42 11.56
C SER A 180 -6.30 12.27 12.13
N TYR A 181 -6.65 11.27 11.31
CA TYR A 181 -7.69 10.33 11.70
C TYR A 181 -7.35 8.89 11.32
N ILE A 182 -7.77 7.97 12.19
CA ILE A 182 -7.90 6.55 11.87
C ILE A 182 -9.37 6.29 11.59
N TRP A 183 -9.64 5.77 10.40
CA TRP A 183 -10.98 5.47 9.91
C TRP A 183 -11.24 3.98 9.94
N ASN A 184 -12.48 3.62 10.23
CA ASN A 184 -12.99 2.30 9.95
C ASN A 184 -13.74 2.34 8.62
N ILE A 185 -13.40 1.45 7.68
CA ILE A 185 -14.02 1.39 6.35
C ILE A 185 -15.49 1.00 6.42
N GLU A 186 -15.88 0.18 7.40
CA GLU A 186 -17.29 -0.20 7.57
C GLU A 186 -18.12 0.99 8.06
N ILE A 187 -17.54 1.83 8.91
CA ILE A 187 -18.20 3.00 9.50
C ILE A 187 -17.58 4.28 8.93
N CYS A 188 -17.97 4.63 7.70
CA CYS A 188 -17.42 5.78 6.97
C CYS A 188 -17.87 7.16 7.50
N ASN A 189 -18.90 7.22 8.35
CA ASN A 189 -19.53 8.48 8.76
C ASN A 189 -18.72 9.28 9.80
N LYS A 190 -17.89 8.61 10.59
CA LYS A 190 -17.07 9.24 11.64
C LYS A 190 -15.73 8.53 11.77
N PRO A 191 -14.64 9.25 12.08
CA PRO A 191 -13.36 8.62 12.35
C PRO A 191 -13.46 7.77 13.63
N GLU A 192 -12.80 6.62 13.64
CA GLU A 192 -12.73 5.73 14.80
C GLU A 192 -11.88 6.38 15.90
N MET A 193 -10.74 6.95 15.52
CA MET A 193 -9.83 7.62 16.43
C MET A 193 -9.27 8.88 15.80
N THR A 194 -9.15 9.94 16.61
CA THR A 194 -8.49 11.19 16.23
C THR A 194 -7.06 11.20 16.75
N LEU A 195 -6.11 11.53 15.89
CA LEU A 195 -4.71 11.79 16.20
C LEU A 195 -4.52 13.32 16.31
N LYS A 196 -4.03 13.79 17.45
CA LYS A 196 -3.85 15.22 17.75
C LYS A 196 -2.36 15.59 17.77
N PRO A 197 -1.76 15.93 16.62
CA PRO A 197 -0.36 16.34 16.56
C PRO A 197 -0.20 17.83 16.96
N ILE A 198 1.04 18.23 17.26
CA ILE A 198 1.38 19.63 17.58
C ILE A 198 1.42 20.49 16.30
N SER A 199 1.65 19.87 15.15
CA SER A 199 1.73 20.47 13.82
C SER A 199 1.08 19.52 12.80
N PRO A 200 0.53 20.00 11.66
CA PRO A 200 -0.13 19.13 10.68
C PRO A 200 0.76 17.97 10.24
N LEU A 201 0.21 16.75 10.22
CA LEU A 201 0.89 15.57 9.72
C LEU A 201 0.92 15.57 8.19
N VAL A 202 2.12 15.46 7.64
CA VAL A 202 2.37 15.36 6.20
C VAL A 202 2.37 13.90 5.78
N CYS A 203 3.04 13.04 6.56
CA CYS A 203 3.09 11.60 6.36
C CYS A 203 2.76 10.83 7.64
N LEU A 204 2.27 9.61 7.48
CA LEU A 204 1.83 8.73 8.56
C LEU A 204 1.95 7.26 8.10
N GLU A 205 2.56 6.41 8.91
CA GLU A 205 2.78 4.98 8.60
C GLU A 205 2.58 4.10 9.85
N TYR A 206 1.84 3.00 9.67
CA TYR A 206 1.68 1.95 10.69
C TYR A 206 2.96 1.14 10.87
N ASN A 207 3.24 0.75 12.11
CA ASN A 207 4.29 -0.21 12.37
C ASN A 207 3.81 -1.62 11.97
N HIS A 208 4.60 -2.30 11.15
CA HIS A 208 4.29 -3.63 10.62
C HIS A 208 4.41 -4.72 11.69
N LYS A 209 5.11 -4.46 12.80
CA LYS A 209 5.31 -5.41 13.90
C LYS A 209 4.34 -5.18 15.05
N ASP A 210 4.35 -3.96 15.58
CA ASP A 210 3.40 -3.56 16.62
C ASP A 210 2.30 -2.70 15.98
N THR A 211 1.19 -3.33 15.61
CA THR A 211 0.13 -2.67 14.86
C THR A 211 -0.60 -1.57 15.65
N HIS A 212 -0.37 -1.48 16.97
CA HIS A 212 -0.93 -0.40 17.78
C HIS A 212 -0.17 0.92 17.62
N ILE A 213 1.05 0.90 17.08
CA ILE A 213 1.92 2.05 16.96
C ILE A 213 1.89 2.62 15.54
N LEU A 214 1.76 3.94 15.45
CA LEU A 214 1.94 4.71 14.22
C LEU A 214 3.04 5.74 14.40
N ILE A 215 3.77 6.03 13.34
CA ILE A 215 4.71 7.15 13.29
C ILE A 215 4.24 8.17 12.26
N GLY A 216 4.38 9.45 12.58
CA GLY A 216 3.98 10.55 11.71
C GLY A 216 5.02 11.65 11.65
N GLY A 217 5.26 12.15 10.44
CA GLY A 217 6.10 13.31 10.16
C GLY A 217 5.26 14.57 10.03
N SER A 218 5.68 15.64 10.70
CA SER A 218 4.93 16.90 10.76
C SER A 218 5.51 17.97 9.83
N TYR A 219 4.70 18.99 9.53
CA TYR A 219 5.10 20.11 8.68
C TYR A 219 6.25 20.95 9.26
N ASN A 220 6.36 21.03 10.59
CA ASN A 220 7.44 21.76 11.26
C ASN A 220 8.77 20.98 11.39
N GLY A 221 8.88 19.82 10.73
CA GLY A 221 10.08 18.98 10.75
C GLY A 221 10.18 17.99 11.92
N GLN A 222 9.28 18.07 12.91
CA GLN A 222 9.24 17.13 14.01
C GLN A 222 8.55 15.82 13.62
N ILE A 223 8.93 14.75 14.28
CA ILE A 223 8.37 13.41 14.12
C ILE A 223 7.82 12.96 15.46
N GLY A 224 6.68 12.29 15.42
CA GLY A 224 6.03 11.75 16.61
C GLY A 224 5.55 10.34 16.37
N TYR A 225 5.30 9.63 17.46
CA TYR A 225 4.58 8.36 17.38
C TYR A 225 3.35 8.37 18.29
N TRP A 226 2.34 7.62 17.87
CA TRP A 226 1.07 7.45 18.54
C TRP A 226 0.87 5.97 18.85
N ASP A 227 0.35 5.70 20.04
CA ASP A 227 -0.13 4.37 20.42
C ASP A 227 -1.65 4.42 20.54
N THR A 228 -2.33 3.63 19.70
CA THR A 228 -3.79 3.54 19.65
C THR A 228 -4.44 3.17 20.99
N ARG A 229 -3.69 2.54 21.91
CA ARG A 229 -4.15 2.16 23.25
C ARG A 229 -4.03 3.31 24.26
N SER A 230 -3.13 4.25 24.01
CA SER A 230 -2.85 5.39 24.89
C SER A 230 -3.73 6.61 24.61
N GLY A 231 -4.46 6.60 23.50
CA GLY A 231 -5.42 7.64 23.12
C GLY A 231 -4.91 8.57 22.01
N SER A 232 -5.48 9.78 21.94
CA SER A 232 -5.30 10.67 20.78
C SER A 232 -3.99 11.47 20.74
N GLN A 233 -3.31 11.62 21.87
CA GLN A 233 -2.09 12.45 21.97
C GLN A 233 -0.86 11.65 21.52
N PRO A 234 0.18 12.30 20.96
CA PRO A 234 1.44 11.63 20.69
C PRO A 234 2.05 11.14 22.00
N VAL A 235 2.57 9.92 21.99
CA VAL A 235 3.25 9.34 23.17
C VAL A 235 4.58 10.06 23.38
N GLN A 236 5.32 10.30 22.29
CA GLN A 236 6.54 11.10 22.29
C GLN A 236 6.70 11.82 20.96
N MET A 237 7.32 12.99 21.00
CA MET A 237 7.70 13.81 19.85
C MET A 237 9.22 14.06 19.89
N SER A 238 9.82 14.25 18.72
CA SER A 238 11.23 14.61 18.62
C SER A 238 11.51 16.05 19.06
N ALA A 239 12.71 16.29 19.60
CA ALA A 239 13.12 17.64 19.99
C ALA A 239 13.33 18.53 18.75
N THR A 240 12.77 19.74 18.75
CA THR A 240 12.83 20.68 17.60
C THR A 240 14.27 20.99 17.15
N GLU A 241 15.21 20.98 18.10
CA GLU A 241 16.63 21.26 17.84
C GLU A 241 17.27 20.20 16.92
N HIS A 242 16.95 18.93 17.16
CA HIS A 242 17.53 17.77 16.48
C HIS A 242 16.65 17.22 15.35
N SER A 243 15.45 17.76 15.17
CA SER A 243 14.51 17.41 14.11
C SER A 243 14.88 18.06 12.77
N HIS A 244 14.17 17.68 11.71
CA HIS A 244 14.27 18.35 10.41
C HIS A 244 13.91 19.84 10.54
N LYS A 245 14.41 20.65 9.61
CA LYS A 245 14.08 22.09 9.54
C LYS A 245 12.91 22.40 8.60
N ASP A 246 12.60 21.45 7.73
CA ASP A 246 11.56 21.51 6.72
C ASP A 246 10.51 20.42 6.95
N PRO A 247 9.37 20.43 6.22
CA PRO A 247 8.35 19.40 6.33
C PRO A 247 8.91 17.98 6.10
N VAL A 248 8.43 17.03 6.89
CA VAL A 248 8.81 15.61 6.76
C VAL A 248 7.87 14.93 5.77
N TYR A 249 8.34 14.68 4.55
CA TYR A 249 7.49 14.15 3.47
C TYR A 249 7.27 12.65 3.53
N LYS A 250 8.22 11.88 4.07
CA LYS A 250 8.09 10.43 4.21
C LYS A 250 8.80 9.93 5.46
N VAL A 251 8.16 8.98 6.14
CA VAL A 251 8.75 8.20 7.22
C VAL A 251 8.54 6.72 6.89
N ILE A 252 9.50 5.87 7.21
CA ILE A 252 9.44 4.42 6.96
C ILE A 252 9.92 3.66 8.21
N TRP A 253 9.23 2.59 8.55
CA TRP A 253 9.65 1.65 9.57
C TRP A 253 10.76 0.72 9.08
N LEU A 254 11.80 0.58 9.89
CA LEU A 254 12.75 -0.48 9.70
C LEU A 254 12.21 -1.78 10.28
N GLN A 255 12.23 -2.84 9.47
CA GLN A 255 11.85 -4.17 9.91
C GLN A 255 12.97 -4.88 10.69
N THR A 256 13.52 -4.22 11.72
CA THR A 256 14.43 -4.89 12.67
C THR A 256 13.70 -5.87 13.56
N LYS A 257 14.42 -6.78 14.23
CA LYS A 257 13.83 -7.75 15.16
C LYS A 257 12.93 -7.09 16.20
N ILE A 258 13.34 -5.93 16.71
CA ILE A 258 12.63 -5.17 17.75
C ILE A 258 11.49 -4.32 17.16
N GLY A 259 11.65 -3.77 15.96
CA GLY A 259 10.60 -3.00 15.28
C GLY A 259 10.38 -1.59 15.82
N THR A 260 11.42 -0.98 16.41
CA THR A 260 11.36 0.37 17.02
C THR A 260 12.08 1.45 16.20
N GLU A 261 12.82 1.04 15.17
CA GLU A 261 13.65 1.95 14.38
C GLU A 261 12.90 2.47 13.15
N THR A 262 13.11 3.74 12.79
CA THR A 262 12.46 4.40 11.65
C THR A 262 13.40 5.41 10.99
N PHE A 263 13.20 5.70 9.71
CA PHE A 263 13.90 6.79 9.01
C PHE A 263 12.91 7.81 8.45
N SER A 264 13.35 9.07 8.40
CA SER A 264 12.57 10.18 7.88
C SER A 264 13.33 10.95 6.80
N ALA A 265 12.60 11.45 5.80
CA ALA A 265 13.10 12.33 4.75
C ALA A 265 12.41 13.68 4.76
N SER A 266 13.18 14.71 4.44
CA SER A 266 12.71 16.09 4.33
C SER A 266 13.46 16.84 3.23
N THR A 267 12.90 17.97 2.82
CA THR A 267 13.48 18.88 1.82
C THR A 267 14.71 19.63 2.34
N ASP A 268 15.00 19.54 3.63
CA ASP A 268 16.26 20.01 4.23
C ASP A 268 17.52 19.21 3.79
N GLY A 269 17.32 18.24 2.91
CA GLY A 269 18.37 17.42 2.29
C GLY A 269 18.99 16.38 3.22
N GLN A 270 18.31 16.07 4.32
CA GLN A 270 18.75 15.07 5.28
C GLN A 270 17.80 13.88 5.33
N VAL A 271 18.38 12.71 5.61
CA VAL A 271 17.67 11.52 6.07
C VAL A 271 18.11 11.26 7.52
N LEU A 272 17.15 11.31 8.44
CA LEU A 272 17.41 11.14 9.87
C LEU A 272 16.93 9.77 10.33
N PHE A 273 17.71 9.14 11.19
CA PHE A 273 17.46 7.80 11.71
C PHE A 273 16.99 7.91 13.15
N TRP A 274 15.90 7.25 13.51
CA TRP A 274 15.25 7.38 14.80
C TRP A 274 14.98 6.03 15.44
N ASP A 275 14.92 6.02 16.76
CA ASP A 275 14.44 4.91 17.58
C ASP A 275 13.35 5.43 18.50
N ILE A 276 12.15 4.86 18.43
CA ILE A 276 11.00 5.35 19.22
C ILE A 276 11.22 5.25 20.74
N ARG A 277 12.21 4.45 21.19
CA ARG A 277 12.61 4.36 22.60
C ARG A 277 13.35 5.62 23.08
N ASN A 278 13.96 6.37 22.16
CA ASN A 278 14.62 7.64 22.43
C ASN A 278 14.42 8.60 21.25
N MET A 279 13.32 9.35 21.27
CA MET A 279 13.01 10.34 20.21
C MET A 279 13.71 11.69 20.39
N ASN A 280 14.48 11.91 21.46
CA ASN A 280 15.09 13.23 21.73
C ASN A 280 16.16 13.61 20.70
N GLU A 281 16.86 12.61 20.15
CA GLU A 281 17.89 12.78 19.13
C GLU A 281 17.83 11.65 18.10
N PRO A 282 18.18 11.92 16.83
CA PRO A 282 18.30 10.88 15.83
C PRO A 282 19.56 10.04 16.09
N THR A 283 19.45 8.73 15.98
CA THR A 283 20.56 7.78 16.10
C THR A 283 21.65 8.04 15.06
N LYS A 284 21.26 8.41 13.83
CA LYS A 284 22.18 8.69 12.71
C LYS A 284 21.62 9.78 11.81
N ARG A 285 22.51 10.45 11.07
CA ARG A 285 22.17 11.50 10.11
C ARG A 285 22.90 11.25 8.80
N LEU A 286 22.17 11.28 7.70
CA LEU A 286 22.71 11.24 6.35
C LEU A 286 22.37 12.53 5.63
N VAL A 287 23.38 13.23 5.10
CA VAL A 287 23.20 14.41 4.24
C VAL A 287 23.29 13.96 2.79
N LEU A 288 22.30 14.29 1.96
CA LEU A 288 22.23 13.91 0.55
C LEU A 288 23.05 14.84 -0.34
N ASP A 289 24.33 15.02 0.01
CA ASP A 289 25.27 15.85 -0.72
C ASP A 289 25.94 15.05 -1.85
N PRO A 290 25.73 15.40 -3.14
CA PRO A 290 26.36 14.71 -4.27
C PRO A 290 27.88 14.80 -4.27
N SER A 291 28.46 15.83 -3.64
CA SER A 291 29.92 15.95 -3.52
C SER A 291 30.52 15.00 -2.48
N LYS A 292 29.66 14.29 -1.71
CA LYS A 292 30.03 13.36 -0.64
C LYS A 292 30.83 14.00 0.50
N LYS A 293 30.83 15.33 0.60
CA LYS A 293 31.54 16.08 1.67
C LYS A 293 30.65 16.31 2.89
N GLY A 294 29.35 16.04 2.78
CA GLY A 294 28.38 16.22 3.87
C GLY A 294 27.95 17.68 4.04
N ASN A 295 28.12 18.51 3.01
CA ASN A 295 27.73 19.91 3.05
C ASN A 295 26.22 20.05 2.87
N ARG A 296 25.56 20.67 3.86
CA ARG A 296 24.11 20.88 3.83
C ARG A 296 23.64 21.81 2.69
N GLU A 297 24.45 22.80 2.33
CA GLU A 297 24.09 23.78 1.29
C GLU A 297 23.99 23.16 -0.11
N ASN A 298 24.70 22.05 -0.33
CA ASN A 298 24.67 21.32 -1.60
C ASN A 298 23.73 20.10 -1.55
N ALA A 299 23.05 19.88 -0.43
CA ALA A 299 22.23 18.69 -0.24
C ALA A 299 20.95 18.76 -1.09
N PHE A 300 20.59 17.64 -1.70
CA PHE A 300 19.34 17.51 -2.44
C PHE A 300 18.17 17.23 -1.50
N GLY A 301 17.10 18.02 -1.61
CA GLY A 301 15.88 17.84 -0.82
C GLY A 301 15.22 16.49 -1.11
N ALA A 302 14.81 15.77 -0.06
CA ALA A 302 14.20 14.45 -0.16
C ALA A 302 12.66 14.53 -0.03
N VAL A 303 11.95 13.96 -1.00
CA VAL A 303 10.48 13.97 -1.08
C VAL A 303 9.91 12.58 -0.84
N SER A 304 10.46 11.57 -1.52
CA SER A 304 10.00 10.19 -1.43
C SER A 304 11.13 9.28 -0.96
N MET A 305 10.77 8.15 -0.34
CA MET A 305 11.72 7.14 0.11
C MET A 305 11.14 5.76 -0.07
N GLU A 306 12.01 4.78 -0.23
CA GLU A 306 11.64 3.38 -0.29
C GLU A 306 12.71 2.46 0.31
N PHE A 307 12.28 1.53 1.15
CA PHE A 307 13.15 0.53 1.76
C PHE A 307 12.48 -0.84 1.82
N GLU A 308 13.17 -1.84 1.27
CA GLU A 308 12.79 -3.25 1.34
C GLU A 308 13.80 -3.99 2.22
N ASN A 309 13.34 -4.81 3.16
CA ASN A 309 14.22 -5.41 4.18
C ASN A 309 15.17 -6.47 3.61
N SER A 310 14.85 -7.07 2.46
CA SER A 310 15.77 -7.95 1.74
C SER A 310 16.98 -7.21 1.16
N MET A 311 16.91 -5.88 1.06
CA MET A 311 17.92 -5.04 0.43
C MET A 311 18.78 -4.33 1.49
N ALA A 312 20.09 -4.24 1.24
CA ALA A 312 21.00 -3.48 2.10
C ALA A 312 20.94 -1.96 1.87
N LYS A 313 20.33 -1.53 0.75
CA LYS A 313 20.25 -0.15 0.30
C LYS A 313 18.81 0.35 0.33
N PHE A 314 18.62 1.60 0.70
CA PHE A 314 17.35 2.31 0.53
C PHE A 314 17.48 3.34 -0.60
N LEU A 315 16.34 3.72 -1.17
CA LEU A 315 16.29 4.72 -2.24
C LEU A 315 15.60 5.97 -1.71
N VAL A 316 16.05 7.12 -2.20
CA VAL A 316 15.48 8.43 -1.89
C VAL A 316 15.21 9.16 -3.19
N GLY A 317 13.97 9.62 -3.40
CA GLY A 317 13.61 10.47 -4.52
C GLY A 317 13.74 11.94 -4.12
N THR A 318 14.45 12.71 -4.93
CA THR A 318 14.73 14.12 -4.63
C THR A 318 13.81 15.09 -5.36
N GLU A 319 13.77 16.33 -4.90
CA GLU A 319 13.07 17.42 -5.58
C GLU A 319 13.67 17.75 -6.95
N GLN A 320 14.95 17.45 -7.16
CA GLN A 320 15.66 17.73 -8.40
C GLN A 320 15.46 16.65 -9.49
N GLY A 321 14.62 15.63 -9.24
CA GLY A 321 14.36 14.57 -10.22
C GLY A 321 15.41 13.46 -10.26
N LEU A 322 16.15 13.29 -9.17
CA LEU A 322 17.19 12.27 -9.02
C LEU A 322 16.75 11.22 -8.01
N VAL A 323 17.01 9.95 -8.29
CA VAL A 323 16.91 8.89 -7.27
C VAL A 323 18.30 8.64 -6.70
N VAL A 324 18.46 8.82 -5.40
CA VAL A 324 19.72 8.56 -4.70
C VAL A 324 19.63 7.20 -4.00
N SER A 325 20.56 6.30 -4.31
CA SER A 325 20.69 5.01 -3.62
C SER A 325 21.68 5.13 -2.47
N CYS A 326 21.23 4.82 -1.26
CA CYS A 326 22.00 4.98 -0.04
C CYS A 326 22.16 3.66 0.72
N ASN A 327 23.34 3.45 1.31
CA ASN A 327 23.59 2.33 2.20
C ASN A 327 22.89 2.53 3.54
N ARG A 328 22.19 1.51 4.03
CA ARG A 328 21.57 1.55 5.38
C ARG A 328 22.61 1.63 6.50
N LYS A 329 23.72 0.89 6.36
CA LYS A 329 24.77 0.79 7.38
C LYS A 329 25.80 1.88 7.14
N LEU A 330 25.57 3.06 7.73
CA LEU A 330 26.47 4.22 7.62
C LEU A 330 27.80 4.07 8.39
N GLU A 331 27.99 2.99 9.13
CA GLU A 331 29.19 2.76 9.97
C GLU A 331 30.31 2.01 9.23
N THR A 332 30.02 1.37 8.09
CA THR A 332 31.08 0.74 7.30
C THR A 332 31.91 1.83 6.63
N THR A 333 33.16 1.52 6.27
CA THR A 333 34.06 2.43 5.52
C THR A 333 33.55 2.79 4.12
N ASP A 334 32.34 2.33 3.77
CA ASP A 334 31.73 2.52 2.47
C ASP A 334 31.06 3.88 2.42
N ASP A 335 31.13 4.51 1.24
CA ASP A 335 30.39 5.74 1.01
C ASP A 335 28.90 5.52 1.28
N PRO A 336 28.25 6.42 2.03
CA PRO A 336 26.83 6.27 2.36
C PRO A 336 25.94 6.45 1.13
N ILE A 337 26.38 7.25 0.15
CA ILE A 337 25.74 7.45 -1.15
C ILE A 337 26.43 6.56 -2.19
N VAL A 338 25.71 5.56 -2.69
CA VAL A 338 26.23 4.52 -3.60
C VAL A 338 26.20 4.99 -5.05
N CYS A 339 25.04 5.42 -5.51
CA CYS A 339 24.83 5.91 -6.87
C CYS A 339 23.59 6.77 -6.98
N MET A 340 23.44 7.42 -8.13
CA MET A 340 22.30 8.27 -8.45
C MET A 340 21.74 7.86 -9.82
N TYR A 341 20.42 7.86 -9.94
CA TYR A 341 19.71 7.65 -11.19
C TYR A 341 19.14 8.98 -11.65
N SER A 342 19.57 9.44 -12.83
CA SER A 342 19.11 10.68 -13.43
C SER A 342 18.15 10.40 -14.58
N GLY A 343 16.99 11.03 -14.59
CA GLY A 343 16.14 11.00 -15.78
C GLY A 343 14.84 11.78 -15.68
N HIS A 344 14.34 12.08 -14.48
CA HIS A 344 13.18 12.93 -14.30
C HIS A 344 13.55 14.41 -14.36
N HIS A 345 12.61 15.24 -14.78
CA HIS A 345 12.82 16.70 -14.91
C HIS A 345 12.39 17.47 -13.67
N GLY A 346 11.58 16.85 -12.81
CA GLY A 346 11.01 17.48 -11.63
C GLY A 346 10.95 16.55 -10.42
N PRO A 347 10.32 17.00 -9.32
CA PRO A 347 10.30 16.27 -8.06
C PRO A 347 9.72 14.86 -8.20
N ILE A 348 10.37 13.91 -7.53
CA ILE A 348 9.91 12.51 -7.48
C ILE A 348 8.93 12.35 -6.33
N TYR A 349 7.64 12.36 -6.66
CA TYR A 349 6.56 12.27 -5.68
C TYR A 349 6.35 10.86 -5.14
N ALA A 350 6.51 9.83 -5.98
CA ALA A 350 6.43 8.44 -5.54
C ALA A 350 7.66 7.63 -5.98
N LEU A 351 8.08 6.74 -5.08
CA LEU A 351 9.18 5.82 -5.27
C LEU A 351 8.81 4.53 -4.56
N GLN A 352 8.73 3.42 -5.29
CA GLN A 352 8.38 2.13 -4.69
C GLN A 352 9.08 0.98 -5.43
N ARG A 353 9.63 0.02 -4.69
CA ARG A 353 10.17 -1.20 -5.28
C ARG A 353 9.04 -2.12 -5.70
N ASN A 354 9.27 -2.91 -6.75
CA ASN A 354 8.33 -3.95 -7.10
C ASN A 354 8.31 -4.99 -5.97
N PRO A 355 7.14 -5.31 -5.37
CA PRO A 355 7.04 -6.24 -4.23
C PRO A 355 7.57 -7.64 -4.50
N PHE A 356 7.58 -8.07 -5.77
CA PHE A 356 8.05 -9.38 -6.19
C PHE A 356 9.48 -9.36 -6.72
N PHE A 357 9.91 -8.22 -7.28
CA PHE A 357 11.23 -8.04 -7.89
C PHE A 357 11.93 -6.79 -7.34
N PRO A 358 12.50 -6.83 -6.12
CA PRO A 358 13.03 -5.64 -5.43
C PRO A 358 14.18 -4.91 -6.14
N LYS A 359 14.82 -5.55 -7.13
CA LYS A 359 15.82 -4.90 -8.00
C LYS A 359 15.21 -3.88 -8.96
N ASN A 360 13.91 -4.01 -9.26
CA ASN A 360 13.19 -3.09 -10.12
C ASN A 360 12.33 -2.17 -9.27
N PHE A 361 12.32 -0.88 -9.59
CA PHE A 361 11.56 0.11 -8.84
C PHE A 361 10.83 1.09 -9.76
N LEU A 362 9.66 1.52 -9.30
CA LEU A 362 8.82 2.52 -9.94
C LEU A 362 9.16 3.89 -9.36
N THR A 363 9.16 4.88 -10.24
CA THR A 363 9.20 6.29 -9.90
C THR A 363 8.05 6.98 -10.60
N VAL A 364 7.41 7.90 -9.89
CA VAL A 364 6.38 8.78 -10.43
C VAL A 364 6.81 10.20 -10.15
N ALA A 365 7.04 10.94 -11.22
CA ALA A 365 7.49 12.32 -11.19
C ALA A 365 6.93 13.05 -12.42
N ASP A 366 7.03 14.36 -12.42
CA ASP A 366 6.73 15.20 -13.58
C ASP A 366 5.42 14.81 -14.32
N TRP A 367 5.51 14.37 -15.56
CA TRP A 367 4.43 13.87 -16.41
C TRP A 367 4.65 12.41 -16.79
N THR A 368 5.57 11.69 -16.13
CA THR A 368 5.98 10.33 -16.52
C THR A 368 6.10 9.38 -15.33
N ALA A 369 5.63 8.16 -15.54
CA ALA A 369 5.93 7.03 -14.67
C ALA A 369 7.04 6.21 -15.31
N ARG A 370 8.11 5.94 -14.55
CA ARG A 370 9.27 5.20 -15.06
C ARG A 370 9.62 4.04 -14.15
N ILE A 371 9.95 2.92 -14.77
CA ILE A 371 10.46 1.72 -14.11
C ILE A 371 11.95 1.62 -14.39
N TRP A 372 12.70 1.40 -13.33
CA TRP A 372 14.15 1.32 -13.32
C TRP A 372 14.59 -0.06 -12.87
N SER A 373 15.78 -0.45 -13.31
CA SER A 373 16.52 -1.59 -12.77
C SER A 373 17.71 -1.05 -11.98
N GLU A 374 17.97 -1.57 -10.78
CA GLU A 374 19.11 -1.15 -9.96
C GLU A 374 20.45 -1.35 -10.69
N ASP A 375 20.49 -2.29 -11.64
CA ASP A 375 21.66 -2.62 -12.45
C ASP A 375 22.00 -1.55 -13.51
N ILE A 376 21.07 -0.64 -13.84
CA ILE A 376 21.23 0.40 -14.88
C ILE A 376 21.07 1.78 -14.28
N LYS A 377 22.11 2.62 -14.40
CA LYS A 377 22.17 3.93 -13.72
C LYS A 377 21.77 5.10 -14.62
N GLU A 378 22.07 5.00 -15.91
CA GLU A 378 21.94 6.11 -16.86
C GLU A 378 20.54 6.22 -17.47
N SER A 379 19.77 5.12 -17.51
CA SER A 379 18.44 5.09 -18.14
C SER A 379 17.43 4.22 -17.38
N SER A 380 16.15 4.54 -17.57
CA SER A 380 15.02 3.71 -17.13
C SER A 380 14.75 2.60 -18.15
N ILE A 381 14.36 1.41 -17.67
CA ILE A 381 14.04 0.27 -18.54
C ILE A 381 12.70 0.43 -19.26
N ILE A 382 11.71 1.02 -18.60
CA ILE A 382 10.38 1.27 -19.16
C ILE A 382 9.95 2.66 -18.73
N SER A 383 9.41 3.43 -19.67
CA SER A 383 8.84 4.76 -19.41
C SER A 383 7.46 4.85 -20.02
N SER A 384 6.52 5.42 -19.26
CA SER A 384 5.23 5.82 -19.79
C SER A 384 5.40 6.94 -20.82
N LYS A 385 4.35 7.18 -21.62
CA LYS A 385 4.25 8.40 -22.41
C LYS A 385 4.15 9.63 -21.49
N TYR A 386 4.44 10.80 -22.04
CA TYR A 386 4.17 12.08 -21.40
C TYR A 386 2.66 12.28 -21.26
N HIS A 387 2.20 12.35 -20.02
CA HIS A 387 0.82 12.70 -19.70
C HIS A 387 0.60 14.20 -19.88
N MET A 388 -0.65 14.60 -20.14
CA MET A 388 -1.01 16.02 -20.25
C MET A 388 -1.06 16.72 -18.89
N THR A 389 -1.23 15.96 -17.82
CA THR A 389 -1.35 16.43 -16.45
C THR A 389 -0.25 15.83 -15.59
N TYR A 390 0.14 16.53 -14.52
CA TYR A 390 1.15 16.05 -13.59
C TYR A 390 0.69 14.77 -12.88
N LEU A 391 1.63 13.85 -12.69
CA LEU A 391 1.45 12.68 -11.83
C LEU A 391 1.89 13.03 -10.40
N LEU A 392 1.07 12.69 -9.42
CA LEU A 392 1.26 13.15 -8.03
C LEU A 392 1.58 12.03 -7.04
N ASP A 393 1.18 10.78 -7.31
CA ASP A 393 1.57 9.61 -6.51
C ASP A 393 1.40 8.34 -7.37
N GLY A 394 1.96 7.22 -6.92
CA GLY A 394 1.78 5.93 -7.56
C GLY A 394 2.30 4.78 -6.71
N CYS A 395 1.80 3.58 -6.98
CA CYS A 395 2.18 2.39 -6.24
C CYS A 395 2.01 1.10 -7.05
N TRP A 396 2.81 0.10 -6.72
CA TRP A 396 2.68 -1.26 -7.25
C TRP A 396 1.50 -1.99 -6.63
N SER A 397 0.92 -2.91 -7.39
CA SER A 397 0.02 -3.92 -6.83
C SER A 397 0.83 -4.91 -5.96
N PRO A 398 0.43 -5.13 -4.71
CA PRO A 398 1.06 -6.14 -3.85
C PRO A 398 0.69 -7.58 -4.26
N VAL A 399 -0.32 -7.76 -5.12
CA VAL A 399 -0.83 -9.07 -5.54
C VAL A 399 -0.34 -9.46 -6.93
N ARG A 400 -0.31 -8.50 -7.87
CA ARG A 400 0.11 -8.73 -9.27
C ARG A 400 1.41 -7.99 -9.58
N PRO A 401 2.49 -8.68 -10.00
CA PRO A 401 3.81 -8.06 -10.23
C PRO A 401 3.86 -7.12 -11.43
N SER A 402 2.94 -7.26 -12.39
CA SER A 402 2.88 -6.45 -13.61
C SER A 402 2.04 -5.17 -13.45
N VAL A 403 1.24 -5.09 -12.39
CA VAL A 403 0.24 -4.02 -12.26
C VAL A 403 0.73 -2.92 -11.35
N PHE A 404 0.63 -1.67 -11.80
CA PHE A 404 0.85 -0.50 -10.97
C PHE A 404 -0.21 0.58 -11.23
N PHE A 405 -0.31 1.50 -10.30
CA PHE A 405 -1.31 2.55 -10.27
C PHE A 405 -0.63 3.92 -10.24
N THR A 406 -1.19 4.89 -10.93
CA THR A 406 -0.74 6.28 -10.89
C THR A 406 -1.93 7.22 -10.74
N VAL A 407 -1.78 8.26 -9.93
CA VAL A 407 -2.81 9.30 -9.75
C VAL A 407 -2.34 10.63 -10.29
N LYS A 408 -3.30 11.38 -10.85
CA LYS A 408 -3.05 12.65 -11.54
C LYS A 408 -3.67 13.85 -10.82
N MET A 409 -3.16 15.02 -11.20
CA MET A 409 -3.67 16.31 -10.76
C MET A 409 -5.10 16.62 -11.23
N ASP A 410 -5.62 15.94 -12.26
CA ASP A 410 -7.00 16.11 -12.75
C ASP A 410 -8.02 15.18 -12.07
N GLY A 411 -7.58 14.40 -11.08
CA GLY A 411 -8.46 13.49 -10.36
C GLY A 411 -8.62 12.10 -10.99
N THR A 412 -7.83 11.80 -12.02
CA THR A 412 -7.83 10.49 -12.68
C THR A 412 -6.91 9.49 -11.99
N LEU A 413 -7.39 8.26 -11.87
CA LEU A 413 -6.61 7.07 -11.55
C LEU A 413 -6.33 6.27 -12.82
N ASP A 414 -5.06 6.01 -13.11
CA ASP A 414 -4.63 5.14 -14.20
C ASP A 414 -4.15 3.81 -13.64
N VAL A 415 -4.63 2.72 -14.24
CA VAL A 415 -4.17 1.36 -13.96
C VAL A 415 -3.34 0.85 -15.13
N TRP A 416 -2.15 0.37 -14.85
CA TRP A 416 -1.20 -0.13 -15.82
C TRP A 416 -0.99 -1.62 -15.63
N ASP A 417 -0.86 -2.39 -16.72
CA ASP A 417 -0.29 -3.74 -16.72
C ASP A 417 0.78 -3.77 -17.80
N ILE A 418 2.04 -3.85 -17.37
CA ILE A 418 3.19 -3.79 -18.25
C ILE A 418 3.30 -4.99 -19.20
N LEU A 419 2.65 -6.12 -18.90
CA LEU A 419 2.63 -7.28 -19.80
C LEU A 419 1.62 -7.10 -20.94
N PHE A 420 0.55 -6.37 -20.69
CA PHE A 420 -0.52 -6.19 -21.68
C PHE A 420 -0.33 -4.93 -22.53
N LYS A 421 -0.10 -3.77 -21.90
CA LYS A 421 0.16 -2.50 -22.59
C LYS A 421 1.27 -1.73 -21.88
N GLU A 422 2.42 -1.62 -22.53
CA GLU A 422 3.59 -0.92 -21.99
C GLU A 422 3.43 0.62 -22.00
N LYS A 423 2.81 1.17 -23.06
CA LYS A 423 2.87 2.63 -23.34
C LYS A 423 1.65 3.42 -22.88
N ASP A 424 0.51 2.76 -22.73
CA ASP A 424 -0.77 3.38 -22.36
C ASP A 424 -1.39 2.57 -21.21
N PRO A 425 -2.05 3.22 -20.25
CA PRO A 425 -2.74 2.50 -19.19
C PRO A 425 -3.92 1.73 -19.77
N ILE A 426 -4.35 0.74 -19.00
CA ILE A 426 -5.40 -0.20 -19.38
C ILE A 426 -6.76 0.33 -18.99
N LEU A 427 -6.82 1.01 -17.84
CA LEU A 427 -8.02 1.63 -17.33
C LEU A 427 -7.70 3.07 -16.92
N PHE A 428 -8.58 3.97 -17.36
CA PHE A 428 -8.67 5.35 -16.90
C PHE A 428 -9.95 5.48 -16.08
N SER A 429 -9.84 5.87 -14.82
CA SER A 429 -10.98 6.04 -13.92
C SER A 429 -11.00 7.45 -13.36
N GLN A 430 -12.02 8.23 -13.71
CA GLN A 430 -12.25 9.55 -13.10
C GLN A 430 -12.80 9.34 -11.69
N VAL A 431 -11.95 9.51 -10.69
CA VAL A 431 -12.32 9.28 -9.28
C VAL A 431 -12.96 10.52 -8.68
N CYS A 432 -12.48 11.69 -9.08
CA CYS A 432 -12.99 13.00 -8.66
C CYS A 432 -12.61 14.10 -9.64
N ASP A 433 -13.16 15.30 -9.47
CA ASP A 433 -12.84 16.45 -10.33
C ASP A 433 -11.61 17.22 -9.82
N GLU A 434 -11.15 16.91 -8.60
CA GLU A 434 -10.01 17.57 -7.96
C GLU A 434 -8.74 16.71 -8.00
N ALA A 435 -7.58 17.32 -7.72
CA ALA A 435 -6.31 16.62 -7.70
C ALA A 435 -6.26 15.48 -6.67
N LEU A 436 -5.76 14.32 -7.10
CA LEU A 436 -5.44 13.19 -6.23
C LEU A 436 -3.99 13.25 -5.80
N TYR A 437 -3.75 13.24 -4.49
CA TYR A 437 -2.42 13.43 -3.90
C TYR A 437 -1.80 12.17 -3.33
N SER A 438 -2.61 11.17 -2.98
CA SER A 438 -2.12 9.96 -2.35
C SER A 438 -2.87 8.73 -2.84
N ILE A 439 -2.16 7.62 -2.99
CA ILE A 439 -2.73 6.33 -3.35
C ILE A 439 -2.09 5.20 -2.56
N ARG A 440 -2.90 4.27 -2.04
CA ARG A 440 -2.40 3.01 -1.46
C ARG A 440 -3.29 1.84 -1.82
N VAL A 441 -2.66 0.70 -2.07
CA VAL A 441 -3.34 -0.58 -2.30
C VAL A 441 -3.30 -1.39 -1.01
N ARG A 442 -4.40 -2.09 -0.71
CA ARG A 442 -4.48 -3.03 0.39
C ARG A 442 -3.88 -4.38 -0.02
N ASP A 443 -3.03 -4.95 0.83
CA ASP A 443 -2.17 -6.11 0.50
C ASP A 443 -2.89 -7.38 0.00
N LYS A 444 -4.16 -7.61 0.37
CA LYS A 444 -4.89 -8.85 0.05
C LYS A 444 -5.99 -8.71 -0.98
N ASP A 445 -6.84 -7.70 -0.84
CA ASP A 445 -8.13 -7.64 -1.56
C ASP A 445 -8.13 -6.65 -2.73
N SER A 446 -6.95 -6.16 -3.12
CA SER A 446 -6.76 -5.20 -4.22
C SER A 446 -7.72 -4.01 -4.19
N MET A 447 -8.11 -3.61 -2.97
CA MET A 447 -8.84 -2.38 -2.73
C MET A 447 -7.83 -1.23 -2.77
N VAL A 448 -8.18 -0.19 -3.51
CA VAL A 448 -7.33 0.97 -3.71
C VAL A 448 -7.97 2.17 -3.04
N CYS A 449 -7.23 2.89 -2.22
CA CYS A 449 -7.68 4.17 -1.66
C CYS A 449 -6.94 5.33 -2.32
N CYS A 450 -7.68 6.38 -2.66
CA CYS A 450 -7.15 7.59 -3.27
C CYS A 450 -7.56 8.82 -2.44
N GLY A 451 -6.59 9.61 -2.01
CA GLY A 451 -6.78 10.85 -1.26
C GLY A 451 -6.80 12.07 -2.17
N SER A 452 -7.81 12.93 -2.00
CA SER A 452 -7.99 14.16 -2.79
C SER A 452 -7.52 15.43 -2.06
N GLN A 453 -7.33 16.50 -2.82
CA GLN A 453 -7.02 17.85 -2.33
C GLN A 453 -8.07 18.39 -1.34
N LEU A 454 -9.33 18.01 -1.48
CA LEU A 454 -10.40 18.46 -0.59
C LEU A 454 -10.57 17.61 0.68
N GLY A 455 -9.67 16.66 0.94
CA GLY A 455 -9.69 15.85 2.17
C GLY A 455 -10.70 14.72 2.12
N THR A 456 -11.12 14.34 0.92
CA THR A 456 -11.96 13.16 0.69
C THR A 456 -11.06 12.00 0.29
N VAL A 457 -11.15 10.87 0.98
CA VAL A 457 -10.51 9.62 0.58
C VAL A 457 -11.57 8.71 -0.02
N ARG A 458 -11.38 8.29 -1.27
CA ARG A 458 -12.29 7.39 -1.99
C ARG A 458 -11.71 5.99 -2.00
N LEU A 459 -12.54 5.00 -1.70
CA LEU A 459 -12.17 3.59 -1.75
C LEU A 459 -12.73 2.95 -3.02
N LEU A 460 -11.86 2.31 -3.78
CA LEU A 460 -12.17 1.69 -5.06
C LEU A 460 -11.94 0.19 -4.98
N LYS A 461 -12.92 -0.58 -5.48
CA LYS A 461 -12.75 -2.00 -5.79
C LYS A 461 -12.31 -2.11 -7.25
N MET A 462 -11.23 -2.84 -7.48
CA MET A 462 -10.79 -3.18 -8.83
C MET A 462 -11.47 -4.47 -9.29
N SER A 463 -11.63 -4.63 -10.60
CA SER A 463 -12.16 -5.87 -11.18
C SER A 463 -11.21 -7.05 -10.88
N PRO A 464 -11.73 -8.28 -10.72
CA PRO A 464 -10.91 -9.44 -10.39
C PRO A 464 -9.70 -9.61 -11.32
N ASP A 465 -9.82 -9.29 -12.60
CA ASP A 465 -8.72 -9.43 -13.57
C ASP A 465 -7.48 -8.59 -13.22
N LEU A 466 -7.67 -7.45 -12.57
CA LEU A 466 -6.59 -6.57 -12.11
C LEU A 466 -6.04 -6.99 -10.73
N CYS A 467 -6.70 -7.93 -10.07
CA CYS A 467 -6.46 -8.32 -8.68
C CYS A 467 -5.97 -9.77 -8.54
N THR A 468 -6.28 -10.63 -9.50
CA THR A 468 -5.94 -12.05 -9.45
C THR A 468 -4.63 -12.31 -10.18
N LEU A 469 -3.65 -12.88 -9.47
CA LEU A 469 -2.39 -13.30 -10.08
C LEU A 469 -2.65 -14.36 -11.15
N GLN A 470 -2.23 -14.08 -12.38
CA GLN A 470 -2.36 -15.02 -13.48
C GLN A 470 -1.28 -16.11 -13.43
N LYS A 471 -1.54 -17.25 -14.07
CA LYS A 471 -0.57 -18.35 -14.19
C LYS A 471 0.65 -17.87 -14.96
N ASN A 472 1.85 -18.20 -14.45
CA ASN A 472 3.15 -17.81 -15.03
C ASN A 472 3.44 -16.31 -15.12
N GLU A 473 2.57 -15.44 -14.57
CA GLU A 473 2.74 -13.99 -14.66
C GLU A 473 4.08 -13.52 -14.09
N LYS A 474 4.48 -14.07 -12.93
CA LYS A 474 5.79 -13.78 -12.32
C LYS A 474 6.95 -14.12 -13.25
N ALA A 475 6.90 -15.27 -13.91
CA ALA A 475 7.96 -15.68 -14.83
C ALA A 475 8.04 -14.73 -16.04
N LEU A 476 6.89 -14.39 -16.63
CA LEU A 476 6.81 -13.45 -17.75
C LEU A 476 7.32 -12.05 -17.38
N VAL A 477 6.97 -11.55 -16.19
CA VAL A 477 7.48 -10.26 -15.70
C VAL A 477 9.00 -10.30 -15.50
N SER A 478 9.52 -11.40 -14.95
CA SER A 478 10.98 -11.59 -14.78
C SER A 478 11.69 -11.58 -16.14
N GLU A 479 11.21 -12.35 -17.12
CA GLU A 479 11.78 -12.41 -18.46
C GLU A 479 11.74 -11.05 -19.17
N MET A 480 10.64 -10.31 -19.03
CA MET A 480 10.52 -8.95 -19.56
C MET A 480 11.53 -8.00 -18.91
N PHE A 481 11.64 -7.97 -17.58
CA PHE A 481 12.61 -7.11 -16.92
C PHE A 481 14.05 -7.46 -17.31
N GLU A 482 14.39 -8.75 -17.43
CA GLU A 482 15.70 -9.17 -17.91
C GLU A 482 15.95 -8.74 -19.36
N ARG A 483 14.95 -8.88 -20.23
CA ARG A 483 15.01 -8.46 -21.64
C ARG A 483 15.25 -6.95 -21.77
N GLU A 484 14.46 -6.14 -21.08
CA GLU A 484 14.59 -4.68 -21.14
C GLU A 484 15.89 -4.20 -20.47
N THR A 485 16.31 -4.83 -19.36
CA THR A 485 17.61 -4.54 -18.74
C THR A 485 18.76 -4.86 -19.71
N LYS A 486 18.72 -6.00 -20.40
CA LYS A 486 19.74 -6.36 -21.39
C LYS A 486 19.75 -5.38 -22.56
N ARG A 487 18.57 -4.98 -23.05
CA ARG A 487 18.41 -4.01 -24.13
C ARG A 487 19.06 -2.67 -23.75
N GLU A 488 18.70 -2.11 -22.60
CA GLU A 488 19.24 -0.83 -22.14
C GLU A 488 20.75 -0.90 -21.88
N LYS A 489 21.26 -2.02 -21.33
CA LYS A 489 22.69 -2.22 -21.16
C LYS A 489 23.46 -2.21 -22.48
N ILE A 490 22.89 -2.77 -23.56
CA ILE A 490 23.50 -2.72 -24.90
C ILE A 490 23.50 -1.28 -25.42
N LEU A 491 22.40 -0.55 -25.26
CA LEU A 491 22.27 0.84 -25.71
C LEU A 491 23.24 1.77 -24.96
N GLU A 492 23.41 1.58 -23.66
CA GLU A 492 24.38 2.28 -22.82
C GLU A 492 25.82 2.02 -23.32
N GLY A 493 26.16 0.76 -23.63
CA GLY A 493 27.44 0.40 -24.24
C GLY A 493 27.69 1.13 -25.56
N GLN A 494 26.71 1.11 -26.47
CA GLN A 494 26.80 1.82 -27.76
C GLN A 494 26.88 3.34 -27.61
N TYR A 495 26.22 3.90 -26.58
CA TYR A 495 26.29 5.32 -26.28
C TYR A 495 27.70 5.72 -25.81
N ARG A 496 28.29 4.93 -24.90
CA ARG A 496 29.67 5.13 -24.44
C ARG A 496 30.69 5.01 -25.57
N GLU A 497 30.55 3.99 -26.42
CA GLU A 497 31.42 3.81 -27.60
C GLU A 497 31.33 5.01 -28.55
N ARG A 498 30.12 5.49 -28.86
CA ARG A 498 29.94 6.68 -29.72
C ARG A 498 30.53 7.94 -29.09
N HIS A 499 30.44 8.10 -27.78
CA HIS A 499 31.07 9.23 -27.07
C HIS A 499 32.59 9.14 -27.10
N GLN A 500 33.16 7.95 -26.90
CA GLN A 500 34.60 7.74 -27.03
C GLN A 500 35.09 8.02 -28.45
N MET A 501 34.38 7.55 -29.48
CA MET A 501 34.71 7.84 -30.88
C MET A 501 34.65 9.33 -31.20
N LYS A 502 33.62 10.04 -30.73
CA LYS A 502 33.53 11.50 -30.91
C LYS A 502 34.69 12.22 -30.22
N HIS A 503 35.07 11.78 -29.02
CA HIS A 503 36.20 12.37 -28.29
C HIS A 503 37.53 12.06 -28.97
N SER A 504 37.73 10.86 -29.53
CA SER A 504 38.94 10.55 -30.30
C SER A 504 39.01 11.36 -31.59
N THR A 505 37.91 11.46 -32.33
CA THR A 505 37.86 12.28 -33.56
C THR A 505 38.08 13.77 -33.26
N SER A 506 37.55 14.31 -32.15
CA SER A 506 37.83 15.70 -31.78
C SER A 506 39.29 15.95 -31.40
N VAL A 507 39.98 14.97 -30.81
CA VAL A 507 41.41 15.08 -30.49
C VAL A 507 42.28 14.95 -31.75
N GLU A 508 41.88 14.10 -32.70
CA GLU A 508 42.52 14.01 -34.02
C GLU A 508 42.31 15.28 -34.86
N ASP A 509 41.12 15.90 -34.82
CA ASP A 509 40.83 17.17 -35.49
C ASP A 509 41.58 18.37 -34.87
N GLU A 510 41.84 18.37 -33.55
CA GLU A 510 42.69 19.41 -32.93
C GLU A 510 44.16 19.25 -33.32
N GLY A 511 44.67 18.01 -33.42
CA GLY A 511 46.02 17.76 -33.96
C GLY A 511 46.17 18.13 -35.43
N GLY A 512 45.09 18.03 -36.22
CA GLY A 512 45.07 18.45 -37.62
C GLY A 512 44.95 19.96 -37.85
N LYS A 513 44.51 20.73 -36.85
CA LYS A 513 44.44 22.21 -36.97
C LYS A 513 45.82 22.86 -36.95
N ASP A 514 46.72 22.38 -36.09
CA ASP A 514 48.10 22.89 -36.01
C ASP A 514 48.84 22.68 -37.34
N ASP A 515 48.67 21.50 -37.97
CA ASP A 515 49.26 21.19 -39.29
C ASP A 515 48.64 22.03 -40.44
N MET A 516 47.34 22.34 -40.38
CA MET A 516 46.66 23.14 -41.41
C MET A 516 46.97 24.64 -41.30
N GLU A 517 47.15 25.14 -40.08
CA GLU A 517 47.53 26.53 -39.81
C GLU A 517 48.99 26.79 -40.25
N GLU A 518 49.89 25.82 -40.07
CA GLU A 518 51.27 25.88 -40.56
C GLU A 518 51.35 25.80 -42.11
N LEU A 519 50.51 24.98 -42.74
CA LEU A 519 50.39 24.91 -44.21
C LEU A 519 49.83 26.21 -44.82
N LEU A 520 48.83 26.82 -44.18
CA LEU A 520 48.28 28.11 -44.58
C LEU A 520 49.33 29.23 -44.49
N ALA A 521 50.13 29.26 -43.41
CA ALA A 521 51.21 30.23 -43.26
C ALA A 521 52.30 30.07 -44.32
N CYS A 522 52.69 28.83 -44.65
CA CYS A 522 53.65 28.55 -45.73
C CYS A 522 53.12 29.02 -47.10
N THR A 523 51.87 28.68 -47.42
CA THR A 523 51.26 29.07 -48.71
C THR A 523 51.03 30.57 -48.84
N GLU A 524 50.71 31.27 -47.75
CA GLU A 524 50.63 32.72 -47.71
C GLU A 524 52.01 33.38 -47.97
N SER A 525 53.06 32.86 -47.34
CA SER A 525 54.44 33.33 -47.56
C SER A 525 54.88 33.16 -49.02
N GLU A 526 54.66 31.98 -49.60
CA GLU A 526 54.98 31.72 -51.02
C GLU A 526 54.21 32.63 -51.97
N PHE A 527 52.94 32.92 -51.68
CA PHE A 527 52.12 33.84 -52.47
C PHE A 527 52.70 35.25 -52.44
N PHE A 528 53.05 35.78 -51.27
CA PHE A 528 53.61 37.14 -51.15
C PHE A 528 54.99 37.26 -51.78
N GLU A 529 55.86 36.25 -51.64
CA GLU A 529 57.15 36.23 -52.35
C GLU A 529 56.98 36.27 -53.87
N THR A 530 56.00 35.53 -54.40
CA THR A 530 55.70 35.51 -55.83
C THR A 530 55.18 36.87 -56.31
N VAL A 531 54.31 37.52 -55.51
CA VAL A 531 53.78 38.86 -55.81
C VAL A 531 54.88 39.92 -55.77
N GLU A 532 55.79 39.87 -54.80
CA GLU A 532 56.92 40.79 -54.74
C GLU A 532 57.89 40.60 -55.90
N ALA A 533 58.16 39.35 -56.29
CA ALA A 533 58.99 39.05 -57.44
C ALA A 533 58.38 39.59 -58.75
N GLU A 534 57.06 39.46 -58.95
CA GLU A 534 56.38 40.04 -60.11
C GLU A 534 56.33 41.56 -60.07
N LYS A 535 56.08 42.19 -58.91
CA LYS A 535 56.15 43.65 -58.76
C LYS A 535 57.54 44.18 -59.14
N LYS A 536 58.60 43.52 -58.69
CA LYS A 536 59.98 43.90 -59.02
C LYS A 536 60.26 43.78 -60.52
N LYS A 537 59.78 42.72 -61.17
CA LYS A 537 59.87 42.58 -62.64
C LYS A 537 59.11 43.68 -63.38
N ILE A 538 57.96 44.11 -62.88
CA ILE A 538 57.17 45.20 -63.47
C ILE A 538 57.92 46.53 -63.31
N GLU A 539 58.45 46.82 -62.12
CA GLU A 539 59.24 48.03 -61.87
C GLU A 539 60.51 48.10 -62.73
N ASP A 540 61.20 46.97 -62.90
CA ASP A 540 62.39 46.91 -63.75
C ASP A 540 62.04 47.13 -65.23
N LYS A 541 60.92 46.53 -65.71
CA LYS A 541 60.37 46.81 -67.05
C LYS A 541 59.96 48.27 -67.23
N GLU A 542 59.40 48.91 -66.20
CA GLU A 542 59.06 50.34 -66.24
C GLU A 542 60.30 51.24 -66.24
N LYS A 543 61.31 50.93 -65.44
CA LYS A 543 62.60 51.63 -65.45
C LYS A 543 63.28 51.52 -66.82
N GLU A 544 63.21 50.36 -67.45
CA GLU A 544 63.77 50.13 -68.78
C GLU A 544 62.97 50.89 -69.86
N ARG A 545 61.64 50.91 -69.78
CA ARG A 545 60.79 51.78 -70.63
C ARG A 545 61.10 53.26 -70.45
N ARG A 546 61.29 53.75 -69.22
CA ARG A 546 61.65 55.16 -68.94
C ARG A 546 63.02 55.54 -69.51
N LYS A 547 64.02 54.63 -69.47
CA LYS A 547 65.32 54.85 -70.12
C LYS A 547 65.21 54.97 -71.64
N VAL A 548 64.37 54.17 -72.28
CA VAL A 548 64.13 54.23 -73.74
C VAL A 548 63.42 55.53 -74.16
N VAL A 549 62.55 56.07 -73.32
CA VAL A 549 61.86 57.35 -73.57
C VAL A 549 62.82 58.55 -73.42
N CYS A 550 63.72 58.56 -72.43
CA CYS A 550 64.71 59.64 -72.28
C CYS A 550 65.73 59.70 -73.42
N VAL A 551 66.09 58.58 -74.04
CA VAL A 551 67.00 58.55 -75.21
C VAL A 551 66.33 59.10 -76.48
N LYS A 552 64.99 59.06 -76.56
CA LYS A 552 64.23 59.64 -77.68
C LYS A 552 63.92 61.14 -77.51
N ALA A 553 64.03 61.68 -76.31
CA ALA A 553 63.78 63.10 -76.03
C ALA A 553 65.03 64.01 -76.16
N SER A 554 66.23 63.44 -76.24
CA SER A 554 67.50 64.17 -76.42
C SER A 554 68.07 64.07 -77.85
N LYS A 555 67.21 63.87 -78.86
CA LYS A 555 67.59 63.90 -80.28
C LYS A 555 66.91 65.03 -81.03
#